data_AF-A0A960MVE3-F1
#
_entry.id   AF-A0A960MVE3-F1
#
_cell.length_a   1.000
_cell.length_b   1.000
_cell.length_c   1.000
_cell.angle_alpha   90.00
_cell.angle_beta   90.00
_cell.angle_gamma   90.00
#
_symmetry.space_group_name_H-M   'P 1'
#
loop_
_entity.id
_entity.type
_entity.pdbx_description
1 polymer ?
#
loop_
_entity_poly.entity_id
_entity_poly.type
_entity_poly.pdbx_seq_one_letter_code
_entity_poly.pdbx_strand_id
1 'polypeptide(L)' 'MSEISPSDSLLCPFEIDALTPEIDAETGMDLSLLMENQKLTPWERLLANDDTVNFCDAARAALTSDHATTE' A
#
# COMPACT_ATOMS: atom_id res chain seq x y z
N MET A 1 -6.38 49.19 3.27
CA MET A 1 -6.83 47.84 2.84
C MET A 1 -5.69 47.29 2.03
N SER A 2 -4.81 46.49 2.64
CA SER A 2 -3.67 45.90 1.92
C SER A 2 -4.14 44.70 1.15
N GLU A 3 -3.89 44.72 -0.15
CA GLU A 3 -4.15 43.61 -1.06
C GLU A 3 -3.21 42.45 -0.72
N ILE A 4 -3.79 41.25 -0.58
CA ILE A 4 -3.06 40.01 -0.33
C ILE A 4 -2.38 39.64 -1.66
N SER A 5 -1.05 39.54 -1.63
CA SER A 5 -0.24 39.10 -2.76
C SER A 5 -0.55 37.62 -3.08
N PRO A 6 -0.62 37.19 -4.36
CA PRO A 6 -0.90 35.80 -4.71
C PRO A 6 0.21 34.82 -4.30
N SER A 7 1.30 35.33 -3.69
CA SER A 7 2.38 34.54 -3.13
C SER A 7 2.06 33.90 -1.76
N ASP A 8 0.90 34.21 -1.16
CA ASP A 8 0.39 33.52 0.05
C ASP A 8 -0.22 32.15 -0.28
N SER A 9 0.49 31.36 -1.10
CA SER A 9 0.17 29.95 -1.32
C SER A 9 0.59 29.17 -0.07
N LEU A 10 -0.30 29.17 0.92
CA LEU A 10 -0.25 28.40 2.17
C LEU A 10 -0.35 26.90 1.91
N LEU A 11 0.63 26.34 1.21
CA LEU A 11 0.87 24.91 1.20
C LEU A 11 2.28 24.74 1.74
N CYS A 12 2.37 24.29 2.99
CA CYS A 12 3.59 23.66 3.48
C CYS A 12 4.09 22.70 2.39
N PRO A 13 5.36 22.76 1.99
CA PRO A 13 5.93 21.74 1.13
C PRO A 13 6.16 20.52 2.03
N PHE A 14 5.09 19.84 2.45
CA PHE A 14 5.23 18.41 2.69
C PHE A 14 5.68 17.88 1.34
N GLU A 15 6.92 17.40 1.27
CA GLU A 15 7.50 16.82 0.07
C GLU A 15 6.54 15.74 -0.44
N ILE A 16 5.69 16.08 -1.41
CA ILE A 16 4.75 15.13 -2.02
C ILE A 16 5.57 13.99 -2.66
N ASP A 17 6.79 14.28 -3.07
CA ASP A 17 7.80 13.32 -3.54
C ASP A 17 8.15 12.24 -2.50
N ALA A 18 8.00 12.50 -1.19
CA ALA A 18 8.22 11.48 -0.16
C ALA A 18 7.05 10.48 -0.06
N LEU A 19 5.89 10.81 -0.65
CA LEU A 19 4.70 9.96 -0.68
C LEU A 19 4.52 9.24 -2.02
N THR A 20 5.33 9.56 -3.03
CA THR A 20 5.31 8.84 -4.29
C THR A 20 6.12 7.55 -4.13
N PRO A 21 5.48 6.36 -4.30
CA PRO A 21 6.22 5.10 -4.23
C PRO A 21 7.28 5.05 -5.32
N GLU A 22 8.36 4.32 -5.07
CA GLU A 22 9.33 4.00 -6.11
C GLU A 22 8.65 3.10 -7.16
N ILE A 23 8.71 3.50 -8.43
CA ILE A 23 8.03 2.80 -9.52
C ILE A 23 9.08 2.28 -10.50
N ASP A 24 8.90 1.03 -10.94
CA ASP A 24 9.68 0.45 -12.03
C ASP A 24 9.35 1.15 -13.36
N ALA A 25 10.35 1.72 -14.01
CA ALA A 25 10.17 2.57 -15.19
C ALA A 25 9.69 1.82 -16.45
N GLU A 26 9.86 0.49 -16.50
CA GLU A 26 9.48 -0.32 -17.67
C GLU A 26 8.05 -0.87 -17.53
N THR A 27 7.68 -1.29 -16.33
CA THR A 27 6.40 -1.97 -16.04
C THR A 27 5.38 -1.08 -15.34
N GLY A 28 5.82 0.06 -14.77
CA GLY A 28 4.97 0.93 -13.95
C GLY A 28 4.60 0.31 -12.61
N MET A 29 5.30 -0.75 -12.18
CA MET A 29 5.01 -1.45 -10.93
C MET A 29 5.51 -0.66 -9.72
N ASP A 30 4.65 -0.51 -8.71
CA ASP A 30 5.02 0.01 -7.40
C ASP A 30 5.96 -0.98 -6.67
N LEU A 31 7.17 -0.51 -6.36
CA LEU A 31 8.24 -1.27 -5.72
C LEU A 31 8.31 -1.05 -4.20
N SER A 32 7.52 -0.14 -3.64
CA SER A 32 7.56 0.20 -2.21
C SER A 32 7.40 -1.04 -1.32
N LEU A 33 6.47 -1.92 -1.69
CA LEU A 33 6.23 -3.17 -0.96
C LEU A 33 7.43 -4.14 -1.02
N LEU A 34 8.15 -4.18 -2.14
CA LEU A 34 9.35 -5.00 -2.27
C LEU A 34 10.50 -4.46 -1.40
N MET A 35 10.64 -3.14 -1.34
CA MET A 35 11.63 -2.48 -0.50
C MET A 35 11.35 -2.70 0.98
N GLU A 36 10.09 -2.58 1.42
CA GLU A 36 9.71 -2.88 2.80
C GLU A 36 9.93 -4.36 3.14
N ASN A 37 9.61 -5.28 2.22
CA ASN A 37 9.89 -6.70 2.40
C ASN A 37 11.40 -6.99 2.52
N GLN A 38 12.26 -6.25 1.82
CA GLN A 38 13.71 -6.43 1.95
C GLN A 38 14.25 -6.06 3.34
N LYS A 39 13.59 -5.15 4.07
CA LYS A 39 13.98 -4.78 5.43
C LYS A 39 13.68 -5.88 6.45
N LEU A 40 12.74 -6.77 6.14
CA LEU A 40 12.39 -7.90 6.99
C LEU A 40 13.50 -8.97 6.98
N THR A 41 13.74 -9.58 8.13
CA THR A 41 14.58 -10.77 8.24
C THR A 41 13.96 -11.95 7.49
N PRO A 42 14.75 -12.99 7.14
CA PRO A 42 14.21 -14.18 6.50
C PRO A 42 13.05 -14.83 7.26
N TRP A 43 13.10 -14.81 8.60
CA TRP A 43 12.04 -15.34 9.45
C TRP A 43 10.77 -14.49 9.41
N GLU A 44 10.90 -13.15 9.45
CA GLU A 44 9.76 -12.24 9.37
C GLU A 44 9.09 -12.28 7.99
N ARG A 45 9.85 -12.45 6.91
CA ARG A 45 9.28 -12.68 5.56
C ARG A 45 8.50 -13.98 5.50
N LEU A 46 9.02 -15.04 6.12
CA LEU A 46 8.35 -16.33 6.17
C LEU A 46 7.01 -16.22 6.91
N LEU A 47 6.99 -15.52 8.04
CA LEU A 47 5.77 -15.26 8.81
C LEU A 47 4.77 -14.39 8.02
N ALA A 48 5.22 -13.29 7.40
CA ALA A 48 4.36 -12.44 6.59
C ALA A 48 3.73 -13.19 5.40
N ASN A 49 4.49 -14.10 4.78
CA ASN A 49 3.98 -14.96 3.72
C ASN A 49 2.97 -15.98 4.25
N ASP A 50 3.22 -16.60 5.39
CA ASP A 50 2.28 -17.54 6.03
C ASP A 50 0.97 -16.86 6.39
N ASP A 51 1.03 -15.67 7.01
CA ASP A 51 -0.13 -14.84 7.31
C ASP A 51 -0.92 -14.46 6.05
N THR A 52 -0.22 -14.17 4.95
CA THR A 52 -0.86 -13.86 3.67
C THR A 52 -1.63 -15.06 3.11
N VAL A 53 -1.06 -16.27 3.18
CA VAL A 53 -1.73 -17.51 2.75
C VAL A 53 -2.95 -17.77 3.62
N ASN A 54 -2.79 -17.70 4.94
CA ASN A 54 -3.87 -17.91 5.91
C ASN A 54 -5.02 -16.91 5.69
N PHE A 55 -4.70 -15.63 5.43
CA PHE A 55 -5.71 -14.62 5.10
C PHE A 55 -6.45 -14.95 3.80
N CYS A 56 -5.74 -15.32 2.73
CA CYS A 56 -6.36 -15.67 1.45
C CYS A 56 -7.31 -16.87 1.58
N ASP A 57 -6.92 -17.88 2.36
CA ASP A 57 -7.73 -19.05 2.60
C ASP A 57 -8.97 -18.74 3.44
N ALA A 58 -8.82 -17.91 4.48
CA ALA A 58 -9.95 -17.42 5.27
C ALA A 58 -10.92 -16.57 4.43
N ALA A 59 -10.40 -15.68 3.60
CA ALA A 59 -11.20 -14.85 2.69
C ALA A 59 -11.96 -15.71 1.67
N ARG A 60 -11.30 -16.73 1.10
CA ARG A 60 -11.95 -17.69 0.20
C ARG A 60 -13.06 -18.45 0.93
N ALA A 61 -12.79 -18.95 2.13
CA ALA A 61 -13.77 -19.67 2.93
C ALA A 61 -15.02 -18.81 3.22
N ALA A 62 -14.82 -17.55 3.61
CA ALA A 62 -15.91 -16.59 3.86
C ALA A 62 -16.76 -16.31 2.61
N LEU A 63 -16.11 -16.11 1.46
CA LEU A 63 -16.82 -15.93 0.19
C LEU A 63 -17.61 -17.19 -0.21
N THR A 64 -17.06 -18.38 0.01
CA THR A 64 -17.77 -19.62 -0.27
C THR A 64 -18.93 -19.91 0.69
N SER A 65 -18.85 -19.45 1.95
CA SER A 65 -19.95 -19.63 2.91
C SER A 65 -21.14 -18.69 2.63
N ASP A 66 -20.89 -17.45 2.18
CA ASP A 66 -21.97 -16.52 1.82
C ASP A 66 -22.63 -16.90 0.48
N HIS A 67 -21.89 -17.50 -0.45
CA HIS A 67 -22.46 -18.04 -1.70
C HIS A 67 -23.13 -19.42 -1.54
N ALA A 68 -23.05 -20.05 -0.37
CA ALA A 68 -23.71 -21.33 -0.11
C ALA A 68 -25.20 -21.19 0.31
N THR A 69 -25.70 -19.97 0.57
CA THR A 69 -27.12 -19.73 0.89
C THR A 69 -27.82 -19.13 -0.32
N THR A 70 -28.06 -19.95 -1.33
CA THR A 70 -29.10 -19.67 -2.34
C THR A 70 -29.77 -20.98 -2.76
N GLU A 71 -30.21 -21.79 -1.79
CA GLU A 71 -31.28 -22.79 -1.96
C GLU A 71 -32.11 -22.92 -0.69
#